data_AF-A0A176YHY1-F1
#
_entry.id   AF-A0A176YHY1-F1
#
_cell.length_a   1.000
_cell.length_b   1.000
_cell.length_c   1.000
_cell.angle_alpha   90.00
_cell.angle_beta   90.00
_cell.angle_gamma   90.00
#
_symmetry.space_group_name_H-M   'P 1'
#
loop_
_entity.id
_entity.type
_entity.pdbx_description
1 polymer ?
#
loop_
_entity_poly.entity_id
_entity_poly.type
_entity_poly.pdbx_seq_one_letter_code
_entity_poly.pdbx_strand_id
1 'polypeptide(L)'
;MAYPEDQIALAAEYALGTLEAGERAQVEAMMAVDKDFAAIVQAWEFRLGVLNQMVGSVEPRPIVWESIKFAIAQTAASQQPSAAQEPAVAEQPPAPQEPPALLDAPPPVPAPEPAAVSQQDASDVTSDFVPQFVPQVHAPDPHVAPVTSIPVVDDRSVIRLEGRVKRWRSIASVAGALAAALLVTLSLQIFQPDALPGALRPAPRIQTVEVKAPAAPVLPPSQYVALLQGPNGGPAFILTIDGATRNFTVRKVGATPEPGKSFELWLISDKLPRPRSLGVIGANDFTARPVLASYDADVVNNATYAVTVEQAGGSPSGQPTSAPVFSGKLIETVPPPQPQAPTRK
;
A
#
# COMPACT_ATOMS: atom_id res chain seq x y z
N MET A 1 -10.24 4.04 -0.52
CA MET A 1 -11.36 4.43 -1.43
C MET A 1 -12.62 4.67 -0.58
N ALA A 2 -13.75 5.04 -1.17
CA ALA A 2 -15.06 4.80 -0.54
C ALA A 2 -15.56 3.42 -0.99
N TYR A 3 -15.93 2.55 -0.04
CA TYR A 3 -16.33 1.17 -0.31
C TYR A 3 -17.85 1.02 -0.34
N PRO A 4 -18.41 0.15 -1.21
CA PRO A 4 -19.82 -0.18 -1.19
C PRO A 4 -20.16 -0.95 0.09
N GLU A 5 -21.42 -0.82 0.54
CA GLU A 5 -21.90 -1.38 1.80
C GLU A 5 -21.72 -2.90 1.89
N ASP A 6 -21.95 -3.62 0.78
CA ASP A 6 -21.73 -5.07 0.64
C ASP A 6 -20.29 -5.49 1.00
N GLN A 7 -19.28 -4.71 0.62
CA GLN A 7 -17.88 -5.01 0.92
C GLN A 7 -17.53 -4.67 2.38
N ILE A 8 -18.20 -3.69 2.98
CA ILE A 8 -18.05 -3.37 4.41
C ILE A 8 -18.70 -4.46 5.28
N ALA A 9 -19.82 -5.04 4.82
CA ALA A 9 -20.46 -6.20 5.43
C ALA A 9 -19.58 -7.46 5.31
N LEU A 10 -19.08 -7.77 4.11
CA LEU A 10 -18.17 -8.89 3.87
C LEU A 10 -16.91 -8.82 4.75
N ALA A 11 -16.35 -7.62 4.97
CA ALA A 11 -15.24 -7.40 5.88
C ALA A 11 -15.60 -7.65 7.36
N ALA A 12 -16.83 -7.36 7.78
CA ALA A 12 -17.33 -7.65 9.12
C ALA A 12 -17.58 -9.15 9.34
N GLU A 13 -18.15 -9.83 8.34
CA GLU A 13 -18.41 -11.28 8.37
C GLU A 13 -17.11 -12.10 8.34
N TYR A 14 -16.09 -11.63 7.61
CA TYR A 14 -14.75 -12.18 7.69
C TYR A 14 -14.19 -12.07 9.12
N ALA A 15 -14.27 -10.89 9.74
CA ALA A 15 -13.76 -10.62 11.08
C ALA A 15 -14.56 -11.33 12.20
N LEU A 16 -15.85 -11.61 11.98
CA LEU A 16 -16.68 -12.49 12.82
C LEU A 16 -16.37 -13.98 12.59
N GLY A 17 -15.67 -14.32 11.50
CA GLY A 17 -15.31 -15.68 11.14
C GLY A 17 -16.44 -16.48 10.46
N THR A 18 -17.56 -15.84 10.08
CA THR A 18 -18.80 -16.51 9.65
C THR A 18 -18.86 -16.89 8.17
N LEU A 19 -17.94 -16.38 7.33
CA LEU A 19 -17.87 -16.68 5.90
C LEU A 19 -17.54 -18.15 5.59
N GLU A 20 -18.03 -18.66 4.45
CA GLU A 20 -17.63 -19.95 3.93
C GLU A 20 -16.17 -19.95 3.42
N ALA A 21 -15.58 -21.13 3.24
CA ALA A 21 -14.16 -21.28 2.87
C ALA A 21 -13.80 -20.61 1.53
N GLY A 22 -14.72 -20.59 0.56
CA GLY A 22 -14.51 -19.93 -0.74
C GLY A 22 -14.54 -18.40 -0.64
N GLU A 23 -15.47 -17.86 0.16
CA GLU A 23 -15.62 -16.42 0.41
C GLU A 23 -14.44 -15.89 1.24
N ARG A 24 -14.02 -16.64 2.27
CA ARG A 24 -12.79 -16.34 3.03
C ARG A 24 -11.57 -16.25 2.10
N ALA A 25 -11.38 -17.22 1.20
CA ALA A 25 -10.27 -17.19 0.25
C ALA A 25 -10.35 -16.01 -0.74
N GLN A 26 -11.56 -15.60 -1.14
CA GLN A 26 -11.77 -14.39 -1.95
C GLN A 26 -11.37 -13.12 -1.18
N VAL A 27 -11.75 -13.02 0.10
CA VAL A 27 -11.40 -11.89 0.98
C VAL A 27 -9.89 -11.82 1.22
N GLU A 28 -9.23 -12.96 1.50
CA GLU A 28 -7.77 -13.05 1.65
C GLU A 28 -7.04 -12.60 0.37
N ALA A 29 -7.50 -13.05 -0.81
CA ALA A 29 -6.97 -12.62 -2.10
C ALA A 29 -7.18 -11.10 -2.34
N MET A 30 -8.32 -10.56 -1.91
CA MET A 30 -8.60 -9.12 -2.02
C MET A 30 -7.71 -8.30 -1.08
N MET A 31 -7.48 -8.75 0.17
CA MET A 31 -6.53 -8.12 1.11
C MET A 31 -5.06 -8.21 0.67
N ALA A 32 -4.71 -9.23 -0.12
CA ALA A 32 -3.37 -9.33 -0.71
C ALA A 32 -3.10 -8.17 -1.69
N VAL A 33 -4.11 -7.76 -2.47
CA VAL A 33 -4.02 -6.71 -3.50
C VAL A 33 -4.37 -5.31 -2.95
N ASP A 34 -5.48 -5.17 -2.21
CA ASP A 34 -5.98 -3.90 -1.69
C ASP A 34 -5.64 -3.72 -0.19
N LYS A 35 -4.89 -2.67 0.12
CA LYS A 35 -4.47 -2.32 1.48
C LYS A 35 -5.44 -1.38 2.21
N ASP A 36 -6.23 -0.59 1.48
CA ASP A 36 -7.32 0.20 2.07
C ASP A 36 -8.42 -0.76 2.56
N PHE A 37 -8.76 -1.79 1.78
CA PHE A 37 -9.71 -2.83 2.19
C PHE A 37 -9.19 -3.67 3.37
N ALA A 38 -7.91 -4.08 3.35
CA ALA A 38 -7.30 -4.80 4.47
C ALA A 38 -7.34 -3.99 5.80
N ALA A 39 -7.27 -2.66 5.73
CA ALA A 39 -7.42 -1.80 6.91
C ALA A 39 -8.87 -1.78 7.45
N ILE A 40 -9.89 -1.96 6.60
CA ILE A 40 -11.30 -2.08 7.03
C ILE A 40 -11.52 -3.40 7.79
N VAL A 41 -10.94 -4.50 7.29
CA VAL A 41 -10.98 -5.80 7.98
C VAL A 41 -10.32 -5.69 9.37
N GLN A 42 -9.12 -5.13 9.45
CA GLN A 42 -8.42 -4.92 10.73
C GLN A 42 -9.20 -3.99 11.68
N ALA A 43 -9.92 -2.99 11.18
CA ALA A 43 -10.76 -2.13 12.00
C ALA A 43 -11.97 -2.87 12.61
N TRP A 44 -12.52 -3.85 11.88
CA TRP A 44 -13.56 -4.75 12.41
C TRP A 44 -12.97 -5.76 13.42
N GLU A 45 -11.85 -6.41 13.10
CA GLU A 45 -11.14 -7.32 14.02
C GLU A 45 -10.81 -6.63 15.35
N PHE A 46 -10.28 -5.40 15.31
CA PHE A 46 -9.98 -4.61 16.49
C PHE A 46 -11.23 -4.24 17.30
N ARG A 47 -12.32 -3.82 16.63
CA ARG A 47 -13.60 -3.48 17.27
C ARG A 47 -14.22 -4.69 17.97
N LEU A 48 -14.16 -5.87 17.34
CA LEU A 48 -14.70 -7.12 17.88
C LEU A 48 -13.79 -7.74 18.96
N GLY A 49 -12.47 -7.57 18.84
CA GLY A 49 -11.48 -8.07 19.80
C GLY A 49 -11.64 -7.56 21.23
N VAL A 50 -12.32 -6.42 21.42
CA VAL A 50 -12.73 -5.92 22.74
C VAL A 50 -13.68 -6.89 23.45
N LEU A 51 -14.56 -7.59 22.71
CA LEU A 51 -15.51 -8.56 23.29
C LEU A 51 -14.80 -9.78 23.87
N ASN A 52 -13.62 -10.16 23.34
CA ASN A 52 -12.81 -11.24 23.91
C ASN A 52 -12.29 -10.91 25.33
N GLN A 53 -12.21 -9.63 25.71
CA GLN A 53 -11.87 -9.22 27.08
C GLN A 53 -13.01 -9.49 28.08
N MET A 54 -14.22 -9.79 27.61
CA MET A 54 -15.36 -10.18 28.43
C MET A 54 -15.41 -11.71 28.69
N VAL A 55 -14.58 -12.49 27.99
CA VAL A 55 -14.49 -13.94 28.14
C VAL A 55 -13.51 -14.26 29.26
N GLY A 56 -13.91 -15.13 30.20
CA GLY A 56 -13.04 -15.58 31.29
C GLY A 56 -11.89 -16.44 30.78
N SER A 57 -10.69 -16.26 31.34
CA SER A 57 -9.54 -17.13 31.04
C SER A 57 -9.83 -18.57 31.49
N VAL A 58 -9.56 -19.54 30.60
CA VAL A 58 -9.66 -20.98 30.87
C VAL A 58 -8.28 -21.58 30.67
N GLU A 59 -7.74 -22.23 31.71
CA GLU A 59 -6.40 -22.83 31.65
C GLU A 59 -6.38 -24.02 30.67
N PRO A 60 -5.53 -23.99 29.61
CA PRO A 60 -5.39 -25.12 28.71
C PRO A 60 -4.72 -26.32 29.40
N ARG A 61 -5.10 -27.54 29.02
CA ARG A 61 -4.43 -28.76 29.51
C ARG A 61 -2.91 -28.68 29.20
N PRO A 62 -1.99 -28.99 30.13
CA PRO A 62 -0.55 -28.75 29.95
C PRO A 62 0.08 -29.31 28.65
N ILE A 63 -0.42 -30.47 28.17
CA ILE A 63 0.02 -31.10 26.91
C ILE A 63 -0.23 -30.25 25.65
N VAL A 64 -1.11 -29.25 25.71
CA VAL A 64 -1.44 -28.38 24.56
C VAL A 64 -0.21 -27.57 24.13
N TRP A 65 0.62 -27.10 25.07
CA TRP A 65 1.83 -26.33 24.73
C TRP A 65 2.89 -27.16 24.01
N GLU A 66 3.12 -28.40 24.47
CA GLU A 66 4.03 -29.34 23.79
C GLU A 66 3.51 -29.73 22.41
N SER A 67 2.20 -29.92 22.29
CA SER A 67 1.52 -30.24 21.04
C SER A 67 1.63 -29.10 20.01
N ILE A 68 1.47 -27.84 20.46
CA ILE A 68 1.67 -26.64 19.62
C ILE A 68 3.12 -26.53 19.14
N LYS A 69 4.11 -26.66 20.03
CA LYS A 69 5.53 -26.63 19.65
C LYS A 69 5.87 -27.72 18.62
N PHE A 70 5.36 -28.94 18.82
CA PHE A 70 5.61 -30.05 17.90
C PHE A 70 4.92 -29.87 16.54
N ALA A 71 3.69 -29.33 16.52
CA ALA A 71 2.99 -28.98 15.29
C ALA A 71 3.72 -27.88 14.50
N ILE A 72 4.13 -26.79 15.16
CA ILE A 72 4.91 -25.70 14.53
C ILE A 72 6.22 -26.23 13.94
N ALA A 73 6.93 -27.11 14.65
CA ALA A 73 8.17 -27.72 14.15
C ALA A 73 7.93 -28.58 12.89
N GLN A 74 6.84 -29.36 12.83
CA GLN A 74 6.46 -30.12 11.63
C GLN A 74 6.04 -29.21 10.46
N THR A 75 5.27 -28.14 10.73
CA THR A 75 4.88 -27.16 9.72
C THR A 75 6.11 -26.46 9.13
N ALA A 76 7.06 -26.03 9.97
CA ALA A 76 8.31 -25.44 9.51
C ALA A 76 9.15 -26.43 8.68
N ALA A 77 9.25 -27.70 9.09
CA ALA A 77 9.94 -28.74 8.33
C ALA A 77 9.27 -29.03 6.96
N SER A 78 7.96 -28.88 6.86
CA SER A 78 7.18 -29.03 5.62
C SER A 78 7.17 -27.78 4.73
N GLN A 79 7.44 -26.60 5.31
CA GLN A 79 7.55 -25.32 4.59
C GLN A 79 8.98 -25.00 4.15
N GLN A 80 9.98 -25.67 4.72
CA GLN A 80 11.35 -25.69 4.20
C GLN A 80 11.29 -26.15 2.74
N PRO A 81 11.75 -25.34 1.75
CA PRO A 81 11.84 -25.79 0.38
C PRO A 81 12.69 -27.06 0.31
N SER A 82 12.28 -28.04 -0.52
CA SER A 82 13.09 -29.24 -0.76
C SER A 82 14.34 -28.85 -1.54
N ALA A 83 15.35 -28.41 -0.80
CA ALA A 83 16.60 -27.87 -1.30
C ALA A 83 17.45 -29.00 -1.90
N ALA A 84 17.15 -29.32 -3.15
CA ALA A 84 17.68 -30.44 -3.91
C ALA A 84 17.48 -31.81 -3.22
N GLN A 85 16.50 -32.57 -3.73
CA GLN A 85 16.90 -33.92 -4.14
C GLN A 85 17.96 -33.75 -5.22
N GLU A 86 19.23 -33.66 -4.80
CA GLU A 86 20.37 -33.84 -5.68
C GLU A 86 20.15 -35.20 -6.36
N PRO A 87 20.02 -35.26 -7.70
CA PRO A 87 19.61 -36.48 -8.36
C PRO A 87 20.69 -37.52 -8.12
N ALA A 88 20.38 -38.50 -7.27
CA ALA A 88 21.28 -39.59 -6.92
C ALA A 88 21.83 -40.18 -8.22
N VAL A 89 23.16 -40.08 -8.39
CA VAL A 89 23.83 -40.15 -9.70
C VAL A 89 23.35 -41.36 -10.47
N ALA A 90 22.45 -41.12 -11.42
CA ALA A 90 21.85 -42.16 -12.23
C ALA A 90 22.96 -42.72 -13.12
N GLU A 91 23.25 -44.02 -12.96
CA GLU A 91 24.29 -44.71 -13.72
C GLU A 91 24.04 -44.48 -15.21
N GLN A 92 24.97 -43.76 -15.85
CA GLN A 92 24.82 -43.33 -17.23
C GLN A 92 24.69 -44.57 -18.13
N PRO A 93 23.55 -44.75 -18.84
CA PRO A 93 23.36 -45.93 -19.68
C PRO A 93 24.47 -46.05 -20.72
N PRO A 94 24.91 -47.27 -21.06
CA PRO A 94 26.00 -47.47 -21.99
C PRO A 94 25.68 -46.87 -23.36
N ALA A 95 26.64 -46.15 -23.94
CA ALA A 95 26.48 -45.54 -25.25
C ALA A 95 26.21 -46.62 -26.33
N PRO A 96 25.38 -46.32 -27.35
CA PRO A 96 25.17 -47.23 -28.47
C PRO A 96 26.51 -47.59 -29.14
N GLN A 97 26.75 -48.89 -29.32
CA GLN A 97 27.95 -49.39 -29.99
C GLN A 97 27.78 -49.26 -31.51
N GLU A 98 28.66 -48.52 -32.18
CA GLU A 98 28.77 -48.55 -33.65
C GLU A 98 29.45 -49.86 -34.11
N PRO A 99 28.82 -50.64 -35.01
CA PRO A 99 29.50 -51.69 -35.75
C PRO A 99 30.44 -51.09 -36.83
N PRO A 100 31.55 -51.77 -37.19
CA PRO A 100 32.64 -51.15 -37.95
C PRO A 100 32.39 -51.01 -39.46
N ALA A 101 33.06 -50.05 -40.08
CA ALA A 101 33.01 -49.78 -41.51
C ALA A 101 34.03 -50.60 -42.34
N LEU A 102 33.61 -51.02 -43.54
CA LEU A 102 34.40 -51.42 -44.72
C LEU A 102 33.47 -51.19 -45.94
N LEU A 103 33.66 -50.13 -46.74
CA LEU A 103 34.65 -49.97 -47.82
C LEU A 103 34.39 -50.86 -49.06
N ASP A 104 33.64 -50.33 -50.04
CA ASP A 104 34.12 -50.22 -51.44
C ASP A 104 33.37 -49.08 -52.20
N ALA A 105 33.86 -48.70 -53.39
CA ALA A 105 33.42 -47.53 -54.19
C ALA A 105 32.56 -47.94 -55.44
N PRO A 106 32.17 -47.09 -56.45
CA PRO A 106 32.77 -45.84 -56.99
C PRO A 106 31.77 -44.63 -57.23
N PRO A 107 32.21 -43.45 -57.74
CA PRO A 107 31.43 -42.19 -57.84
C PRO A 107 30.88 -41.93 -59.28
N PRO A 108 30.10 -40.86 -59.62
CA PRO A 108 30.37 -39.39 -59.52
C PRO A 108 29.13 -38.59 -58.97
N VAL A 109 28.89 -37.26 -59.07
CA VAL A 109 29.43 -36.08 -59.80
C VAL A 109 29.27 -34.80 -58.92
N PRO A 110 30.15 -33.77 -58.98
CA PRO A 110 29.98 -32.50 -58.24
C PRO A 110 29.53 -31.29 -59.11
N ALA A 111 28.84 -30.31 -58.48
CA ALA A 111 28.70 -28.92 -58.95
C ALA A 111 28.39 -27.95 -57.77
N PRO A 112 28.82 -26.66 -57.78
CA PRO A 112 28.75 -25.78 -56.60
C PRO A 112 27.84 -24.53 -56.75
N GLU A 113 27.83 -23.68 -55.73
CA GLU A 113 27.40 -22.26 -55.79
C GLU A 113 28.19 -21.45 -56.84
N PRO A 114 27.72 -20.26 -57.22
CA PRO A 114 28.46 -19.07 -56.75
C PRO A 114 27.58 -17.84 -56.42
N ALA A 115 28.22 -16.81 -55.86
CA ALA A 115 27.60 -15.51 -55.58
C ALA A 115 28.21 -14.34 -56.40
N ALA A 116 27.38 -13.31 -56.60
CA ALA A 116 27.73 -11.90 -56.82
C ALA A 116 28.32 -11.41 -58.17
N VAL A 117 28.30 -10.06 -58.28
CA VAL A 117 29.03 -9.15 -59.21
C VAL A 117 28.37 -8.77 -60.57
N SER A 118 27.65 -7.65 -60.52
CA SER A 118 27.75 -6.43 -61.36
C SER A 118 27.76 -6.40 -62.91
N GLN A 119 26.94 -5.46 -63.41
CA GLN A 119 27.21 -4.45 -64.47
C GLN A 119 27.35 -4.85 -65.96
N GLN A 120 26.51 -4.17 -66.77
CA GLN A 120 26.77 -3.70 -68.16
C GLN A 120 26.92 -4.79 -69.25
N ASP A 121 26.72 -4.49 -70.54
CA ASP A 121 26.25 -3.26 -71.21
C ASP A 121 25.16 -3.59 -72.26
N ALA A 122 24.28 -2.62 -72.58
CA ALA A 122 23.15 -2.83 -73.50
C ALA A 122 23.46 -2.38 -74.94
N SER A 123 24.28 -3.16 -75.64
CA SER A 123 24.74 -2.87 -77.00
C SER A 123 23.99 -3.65 -78.08
N ASP A 124 23.25 -2.91 -78.91
CA ASP A 124 23.14 -3.05 -80.37
C ASP A 124 23.08 -4.46 -81.00
N VAL A 125 21.88 -4.87 -81.41
CA VAL A 125 21.68 -5.81 -82.54
C VAL A 125 20.59 -5.24 -83.44
N THR A 126 21.00 -4.76 -84.62
CA THR A 126 20.10 -4.36 -85.72
C THR A 126 19.34 -5.54 -86.31
N SER A 127 18.21 -5.27 -86.96
CA SER A 127 17.52 -6.23 -87.85
C SER A 127 16.81 -5.47 -88.96
N ASP A 128 16.87 -6.01 -90.18
CA ASP A 128 16.61 -5.28 -91.42
C ASP A 128 15.17 -4.78 -91.61
N PHE A 129 15.05 -3.53 -92.07
CA PHE A 129 13.92 -3.07 -92.89
C PHE A 129 14.48 -2.42 -94.16
N VAL A 130 14.30 -3.09 -95.30
CA VAL A 130 14.79 -2.62 -96.61
C VAL A 130 13.87 -1.51 -97.14
N PRO A 131 14.37 -0.30 -97.41
CA PRO A 131 13.55 0.80 -97.91
C PRO A 131 13.30 0.68 -99.43
N GLN A 132 12.04 0.59 -99.84
CA GLN A 132 11.67 0.62 -101.26
C GLN A 132 11.47 2.07 -101.75
N PHE A 133 12.47 2.60 -102.45
CA PHE A 133 12.44 3.94 -103.03
C PHE A 133 11.64 3.96 -104.34
N VAL A 134 10.65 4.84 -104.47
CA VAL A 134 9.94 5.11 -105.73
C VAL A 134 10.04 6.59 -106.07
N PRO A 135 10.73 6.99 -107.16
CA PRO A 135 10.91 8.40 -107.50
C PRO A 135 9.66 8.96 -108.16
N GLN A 136 8.83 9.69 -107.39
CA GLN A 136 7.78 10.53 -107.95
C GLN A 136 8.33 11.93 -108.24
N VAL A 137 8.39 12.27 -109.52
CA VAL A 137 8.87 13.57 -110.01
C VAL A 137 7.71 14.27 -110.73
N HIS A 138 7.21 15.37 -110.15
CA HIS A 138 6.27 16.25 -110.85
C HIS A 138 6.52 17.73 -110.57
N ALA A 139 6.00 18.54 -111.49
CA ALA A 139 6.35 19.93 -111.73
C ALA A 139 6.08 20.89 -110.55
N PRO A 140 6.75 22.06 -110.51
CA PRO A 140 6.45 23.11 -109.54
C PRO A 140 5.14 23.82 -109.85
N ASP A 141 4.45 24.32 -108.81
CA ASP A 141 3.33 25.26 -108.94
C ASP A 141 3.41 26.36 -107.84
N PRO A 142 3.04 27.63 -108.12
CA PRO A 142 3.53 28.78 -107.34
C PRO A 142 2.58 29.23 -106.24
N HIS A 143 2.59 28.55 -105.09
CA HIS A 143 1.87 29.00 -103.89
C HIS A 143 2.82 29.48 -102.78
N VAL A 144 2.97 30.81 -102.71
CA VAL A 144 3.75 31.50 -101.69
C VAL A 144 3.11 31.33 -100.31
N ALA A 145 3.74 30.53 -99.45
CA ALA A 145 3.56 30.65 -98.02
C ALA A 145 4.47 31.79 -97.49
N PRO A 146 3.96 32.74 -96.68
CA PRO A 146 4.80 33.77 -96.08
C PRO A 146 5.80 33.14 -95.10
N VAL A 147 7.03 33.65 -95.07
CA VAL A 147 8.07 33.17 -94.15
C VAL A 147 7.62 33.41 -92.71
N THR A 148 7.45 32.35 -91.93
CA THR A 148 7.07 32.43 -90.51
C THR A 148 8.11 33.26 -89.75
N SER A 149 7.69 34.42 -89.26
CA SER A 149 8.53 35.26 -88.40
C SER A 149 8.88 34.51 -87.11
N ILE A 150 10.17 34.37 -86.82
CA ILE A 150 10.66 33.81 -85.55
C ILE A 150 10.06 34.64 -84.40
N PRO A 151 9.36 34.04 -83.43
CA PRO A 151 8.82 34.80 -82.30
C PRO A 151 9.97 35.37 -81.48
N VAL A 152 10.00 36.69 -81.31
CA VAL A 152 10.92 37.36 -80.39
C VAL A 152 10.61 36.86 -78.97
N VAL A 153 11.62 36.29 -78.31
CA VAL A 153 11.47 35.79 -76.93
C VAL A 153 11.24 36.97 -75.99
N ASP A 154 10.09 37.00 -75.31
CA ASP A 154 9.76 38.08 -74.37
C ASP A 154 10.40 37.85 -73.00
N ASP A 155 11.58 38.45 -72.79
CA ASP A 155 12.35 38.46 -71.54
C ASP A 155 11.54 38.93 -70.31
N ARG A 156 10.42 39.64 -70.51
CA ARG A 156 9.50 40.03 -69.42
C ARG A 156 8.92 38.83 -68.69
N SER A 157 8.90 37.65 -69.32
CA SER A 157 8.55 36.37 -68.68
C SER A 157 9.57 35.96 -67.61
N VAL A 158 10.86 35.93 -67.95
CA VAL A 158 11.96 35.48 -67.08
C VAL A 158 12.08 36.36 -65.84
N ILE A 159 12.05 37.69 -66.03
CA ILE A 159 12.13 38.68 -64.93
C ILE A 159 10.97 38.49 -63.93
N ARG A 160 9.78 38.09 -64.40
CA ARG A 160 8.61 37.80 -63.53
C ARG A 160 8.71 36.46 -62.78
N LEU A 161 9.55 35.52 -63.21
CA LEU A 161 9.86 34.31 -62.44
C LEU A 161 10.95 34.56 -61.41
N GLU A 162 12.06 35.20 -61.79
CA GLU A 162 13.15 35.61 -60.88
C GLU A 162 12.61 36.34 -59.63
N GLY A 163 11.82 37.40 -59.85
CA GLY A 163 11.22 38.20 -58.77
C GLY A 163 10.16 37.44 -57.96
N ARG A 164 9.71 36.25 -58.38
CA ARG A 164 8.81 35.38 -57.63
C ARG A 164 9.59 34.36 -56.80
N VAL A 165 10.63 33.75 -57.37
CA VAL A 165 11.54 32.81 -56.68
C VAL A 165 12.30 33.51 -55.57
N LYS A 166 12.82 34.73 -55.80
CA LYS A 166 13.50 35.53 -54.76
C LYS A 166 12.58 35.80 -53.55
N ARG A 167 11.28 36.07 -53.77
CA ARG A 167 10.27 36.25 -52.71
C ARG A 167 9.88 34.95 -52.00
N TRP A 168 9.69 33.85 -52.73
CA TRP A 168 9.44 32.54 -52.11
C TRP A 168 10.63 32.08 -51.25
N ARG A 169 11.87 32.32 -51.70
CA ARG A 169 13.07 32.03 -50.92
C ARG A 169 13.13 32.87 -49.65
N SER A 170 12.83 34.19 -49.70
CA SER A 170 12.80 35.01 -48.48
C SER A 170 11.70 34.58 -47.50
N ILE A 171 10.51 34.19 -47.99
CA ILE A 171 9.42 33.66 -47.15
C ILE A 171 9.85 32.36 -46.47
N ALA A 172 10.48 31.42 -47.21
CA ALA A 172 10.99 30.18 -46.66
C ALA A 172 12.10 30.42 -45.60
N SER A 173 13.02 31.36 -45.84
CA SER A 173 14.05 31.74 -44.86
C SER A 173 13.45 32.35 -43.59
N VAL A 174 12.45 33.22 -43.70
CA VAL A 174 11.75 33.81 -42.53
C VAL A 174 10.97 32.75 -41.75
N ALA A 175 10.26 31.86 -42.44
CA ALA A 175 9.55 30.75 -41.80
C ALA A 175 10.52 29.78 -41.09
N GLY A 176 11.66 29.46 -41.70
CA GLY A 176 12.71 28.64 -41.09
C GLY A 176 13.33 29.29 -39.86
N ALA A 177 13.59 30.61 -39.90
CA ALA A 177 14.09 31.36 -38.75
C ALA A 177 13.08 31.39 -37.58
N LEU A 178 11.79 31.55 -37.85
CA LEU A 178 10.72 31.45 -36.85
C LEU A 178 10.61 30.05 -36.25
N ALA A 179 10.69 29.00 -37.07
CA ALA A 179 10.66 27.62 -36.59
C ALA A 179 11.89 27.29 -35.70
N ALA A 180 13.08 27.75 -36.10
CA ALA A 180 14.30 27.60 -35.30
C ALA A 180 14.20 28.37 -33.97
N ALA A 181 13.68 29.60 -33.97
CA ALA A 181 13.46 30.37 -32.75
C ALA A 181 12.46 29.69 -31.81
N LEU A 182 11.35 29.16 -32.34
CA LEU A 182 10.38 28.39 -31.55
C LEU A 182 10.99 27.13 -30.93
N LEU A 183 11.76 26.35 -31.70
CA LEU A 183 12.48 25.17 -31.19
C LEU A 183 13.49 25.52 -30.10
N VAL A 184 14.19 26.65 -30.23
CA VAL A 184 15.09 27.15 -29.17
C VAL A 184 14.29 27.54 -27.92
N THR A 185 13.19 28.30 -28.05
CA THR A 185 12.36 28.66 -26.87
C THR A 185 11.75 27.44 -26.18
N LEU A 186 11.29 26.44 -26.93
CA LEU A 186 10.76 25.19 -26.38
C LEU A 186 11.85 24.36 -25.69
N SER A 187 13.06 24.31 -26.27
CA SER A 187 14.22 23.67 -25.64
C SER A 187 14.61 24.36 -24.32
N LEU A 188 14.58 25.70 -24.27
CA LEU A 188 14.79 26.43 -23.01
C LEU A 188 13.68 26.14 -21.99
N GLN A 189 12.41 26.07 -22.41
CA GLN A 189 11.30 25.71 -21.50
C GLN A 189 11.45 24.31 -20.90
N ILE A 190 12.02 23.35 -21.64
CA ILE A 190 12.20 21.97 -21.18
C ILE A 190 13.47 21.81 -20.32
N PHE A 191 14.60 22.42 -20.71
CA PHE A 191 15.90 22.15 -20.08
C PHE A 191 16.42 23.26 -19.15
N GLN A 192 16.00 24.52 -19.31
CA GLN A 192 16.45 25.66 -18.50
C GLN A 192 15.32 26.70 -18.31
N PRO A 193 14.24 26.37 -17.58
CA PRO A 193 13.06 27.25 -17.45
C PRO A 193 13.36 28.63 -16.84
N ASP A 194 14.40 28.75 -16.01
CA ASP A 194 14.86 30.02 -15.44
C ASP A 194 15.61 30.93 -16.42
N ALA A 195 16.08 30.43 -17.57
CA ALA A 195 16.79 31.27 -18.55
C ALA A 195 15.86 32.24 -19.30
N LEU A 196 14.54 32.09 -19.17
CA LEU A 196 13.56 32.91 -19.87
C LEU A 196 13.20 34.20 -19.11
N PRO A 197 13.05 35.35 -19.80
CA PRO A 197 12.53 36.58 -19.19
C PRO A 197 11.09 36.37 -18.71
N GLY A 198 10.74 37.01 -17.58
CA GLY A 198 9.62 36.61 -16.72
C GLY A 198 8.26 36.41 -17.39
N ALA A 199 7.96 37.13 -18.48
CA ALA A 199 6.69 37.02 -19.22
C ALA A 199 6.50 35.68 -19.97
N LEU A 200 7.56 34.89 -20.18
CA LEU A 200 7.52 33.58 -20.86
C LEU A 200 7.72 32.39 -19.91
N ARG A 201 7.84 32.64 -18.59
CA ARG A 201 7.94 31.58 -17.58
C ARG A 201 6.55 31.00 -17.30
N PRO A 202 6.36 29.67 -17.28
CA PRO A 202 5.11 29.08 -16.83
C PRO A 202 4.89 29.43 -15.35
N ALA A 203 3.67 29.85 -14.99
CA ALA A 203 3.36 30.26 -13.62
C ALA A 203 3.61 29.09 -12.64
N PRO A 204 4.30 29.32 -11.51
CA PRO A 204 4.60 28.25 -10.57
C PRO A 204 3.30 27.69 -9.99
N ARG A 205 3.06 26.40 -10.23
CA ARG A 205 1.95 25.68 -9.60
C ARG A 205 2.26 25.55 -8.11
N ILE A 206 1.71 26.47 -7.32
CA ILE A 206 1.71 26.37 -5.85
C ILE A 206 0.82 25.17 -5.49
N GLN A 207 1.42 23.98 -5.45
CA GLN A 207 0.86 22.88 -4.69
C GLN A 207 1.00 23.24 -3.22
N THR A 208 -0.09 23.74 -2.64
CA THR A 208 -0.27 23.73 -1.19
C THR A 208 -0.31 22.27 -0.76
N VAL A 209 0.86 21.68 -0.54
CA VAL A 209 1.00 20.47 0.25
C VAL A 209 0.47 20.84 1.63
N GLU A 210 -0.76 20.43 1.91
CA GLU A 210 -1.28 20.45 3.27
C GLU A 210 -0.44 19.44 4.05
N VAL A 211 0.65 19.93 4.64
CA VAL A 211 1.48 19.17 5.57
C VAL A 211 0.61 18.96 6.79
N LYS A 212 -0.20 17.89 6.75
CA LYS A 212 -0.98 17.40 7.86
C LYS A 212 -0.01 17.19 9.01
N ALA A 213 -0.03 18.12 9.96
CA ALA A 213 0.94 18.16 11.03
C ALA A 213 0.96 16.78 11.71
N PRO A 214 2.14 16.18 11.96
CA PRO A 214 2.22 14.93 12.67
C PRO A 214 1.45 15.09 13.98
N ALA A 215 0.53 14.17 14.25
CA ALA A 215 -0.37 14.29 15.39
C ALA A 215 0.44 14.56 16.65
N ALA A 216 0.07 15.59 17.40
CA ALA A 216 0.78 15.99 18.61
C ALA A 216 0.97 14.76 19.51
N PRO A 217 2.17 14.54 20.07
CA PRO A 217 2.49 13.30 20.78
C PRO A 217 1.47 13.09 21.90
N VAL A 218 0.66 12.04 21.76
CA VAL A 218 -0.34 11.67 22.75
C VAL A 218 0.43 11.29 24.01
N LEU A 219 0.39 12.17 25.01
CA LEU A 219 0.95 11.89 26.32
C LEU A 219 0.29 10.59 26.83
N PRO A 220 1.06 9.62 27.34
CA PRO A 220 0.48 8.40 27.87
C PRO A 220 -0.50 8.78 28.99
N PRO A 221 -1.73 8.22 29.02
CA PRO A 221 -2.69 8.55 30.07
C PRO A 221 -2.09 8.20 31.43
N SER A 222 -2.22 9.11 32.39
CA SER A 222 -1.80 8.85 33.77
C SER A 222 -2.65 7.69 34.31
N GLN A 223 -2.01 6.54 34.52
CA GLN A 223 -2.64 5.40 35.15
C GLN A 223 -2.47 5.54 36.65
N TYR A 224 -3.52 5.22 37.41
CA TYR A 224 -3.51 5.33 38.85
C TYR A 224 -3.80 3.99 39.50
N VAL A 225 -3.09 3.65 40.58
CA VAL A 225 -3.23 2.36 41.29
C VAL A 225 -3.30 2.57 42.79
N ALA A 226 -4.26 1.93 43.46
CA ALA A 226 -4.35 1.81 44.90
C ALA A 226 -4.29 0.33 45.32
N LEU A 227 -3.43 0.00 46.28
CA LEU A 227 -3.42 -1.30 46.94
C LEU A 227 -4.31 -1.21 48.18
N LEU A 228 -5.39 -1.97 48.22
CA LEU A 228 -6.31 -1.95 49.37
C LEU A 228 -5.90 -3.07 50.33
N GLN A 229 -5.34 -2.69 51.47
CA GLN A 229 -4.73 -3.59 52.46
C GLN A 229 -5.62 -3.73 53.69
N GLY A 230 -5.57 -4.89 54.33
CA GLY A 230 -6.23 -5.14 55.62
C GLY A 230 -5.37 -4.70 56.82
N PRO A 231 -5.90 -4.74 58.05
CA PRO A 231 -5.14 -4.41 59.26
C PRO A 231 -3.89 -5.28 59.46
N ASN A 232 -3.86 -6.48 58.88
CA ASN A 232 -2.70 -7.39 58.90
C ASN A 232 -1.69 -7.11 57.76
N GLY A 233 -1.81 -5.98 57.05
CA GLY A 233 -0.90 -5.57 55.95
C GLY A 233 -1.04 -6.34 54.63
N GLY A 234 -1.74 -7.49 54.61
CA GLY A 234 -1.95 -8.27 53.40
C GLY A 234 -2.77 -7.53 52.33
N PRO A 235 -2.39 -7.63 51.03
CA PRO A 235 -3.13 -7.02 49.92
C PRO A 235 -4.42 -7.80 49.64
N ALA A 236 -5.57 -7.15 49.85
CA ALA A 236 -6.88 -7.76 49.67
C ALA A 236 -7.41 -7.52 48.25
N PHE A 237 -7.27 -6.29 47.76
CA PHE A 237 -7.69 -5.86 46.42
C PHE A 237 -6.65 -4.92 45.79
N ILE A 238 -6.63 -4.88 44.46
CA ILE A 238 -5.95 -3.84 43.67
C ILE A 238 -7.02 -3.04 42.95
N LEU A 239 -7.00 -1.72 43.08
CA LEU A 239 -7.85 -0.79 42.36
C LEU A 239 -6.98 -0.06 41.32
N THR A 240 -7.34 -0.15 40.04
CA THR A 240 -6.71 0.61 38.96
C THR A 240 -7.72 1.58 38.36
N ILE A 241 -7.32 2.84 38.16
CA ILE A 241 -8.13 3.90 37.56
C ILE A 241 -7.36 4.48 36.37
N ASP A 242 -8.04 4.63 35.23
CA ASP A 242 -7.53 5.36 34.07
C ASP A 242 -7.76 6.87 34.25
N GLY A 243 -6.70 7.69 34.23
CA GLY A 243 -6.79 9.12 34.54
C GLY A 243 -7.56 9.96 33.53
N ALA A 244 -7.63 9.53 32.26
CA ALA A 244 -8.30 10.25 31.20
C ALA A 244 -9.84 10.07 31.25
N THR A 245 -10.28 8.81 31.39
CA THR A 245 -11.70 8.43 31.39
C THR A 245 -12.32 8.33 32.78
N ARG A 246 -11.48 8.21 33.83
CA ARG A 246 -11.87 7.85 35.21
C ARG A 246 -12.70 6.54 35.27
N ASN A 247 -12.50 5.64 34.31
CA ASN A 247 -12.94 4.26 34.44
C ASN A 247 -12.08 3.57 35.49
N PHE A 248 -12.71 2.83 36.41
CA PHE A 248 -11.99 2.03 37.40
C PHE A 248 -12.24 0.55 37.25
N THR A 249 -11.27 -0.22 37.73
CA THR A 249 -11.29 -1.67 37.80
C THR A 249 -10.80 -2.09 39.19
N VAL A 250 -11.55 -2.95 39.87
CA VAL A 250 -11.10 -3.64 41.09
C VAL A 250 -10.78 -5.08 40.75
N ARG A 251 -9.59 -5.51 41.15
CA ARG A 251 -9.16 -6.91 41.17
C ARG A 251 -9.11 -7.46 42.58
N LYS A 252 -9.70 -8.63 42.81
CA LYS A 252 -9.59 -9.41 44.06
C LYS A 252 -8.24 -10.14 44.09
N VAL A 253 -7.57 -10.15 45.25
CA VAL A 253 -6.23 -10.77 45.40
C VAL A 253 -6.15 -11.71 46.60
N GLY A 254 -6.62 -11.27 47.78
CA GLY A 254 -6.52 -12.03 49.03
C GLY A 254 -7.78 -12.02 49.90
N ALA A 255 -8.87 -11.40 49.44
CA ALA A 255 -10.14 -11.34 50.17
C ALA A 255 -11.05 -12.53 49.85
N THR A 256 -11.39 -13.32 50.86
CA THR A 256 -12.43 -14.37 50.76
C THR A 256 -13.80 -13.77 51.13
N PRO A 257 -14.82 -13.86 50.26
CA PRO A 257 -16.16 -13.39 50.60
C PRO A 257 -16.85 -14.33 51.59
N GLU A 258 -17.51 -13.77 52.60
CA GLU A 258 -18.35 -14.52 53.54
C GLU A 258 -19.69 -14.94 52.89
N PRO A 259 -20.24 -16.13 53.19
CA PRO A 259 -21.55 -16.56 52.70
C PRO A 259 -22.67 -15.57 53.08
N GLY A 260 -23.45 -15.12 52.09
CA GLY A 260 -24.53 -14.15 52.29
C GLY A 260 -24.08 -12.70 52.53
N LYS A 261 -22.78 -12.40 52.35
CA LYS A 261 -22.23 -11.04 52.38
C LYS A 261 -21.83 -10.56 50.99
N SER A 262 -21.45 -9.30 50.88
CA SER A 262 -20.92 -8.71 49.66
C SER A 262 -19.88 -7.64 50.01
N PHE A 263 -18.78 -7.57 49.26
CA PHE A 263 -17.82 -6.48 49.39
C PHE A 263 -18.32 -5.27 48.62
N GLU A 264 -18.32 -4.08 49.23
CA GLU A 264 -18.70 -2.83 48.55
C GLU A 264 -17.55 -1.83 48.58
N LEU A 265 -17.27 -1.19 47.43
CA LEU A 265 -16.21 -0.19 47.28
C LEU A 265 -16.75 1.22 47.56
N TRP A 266 -16.00 2.00 48.32
CA TRP A 266 -16.35 3.35 48.73
C TRP A 266 -15.25 4.37 48.37
N LEU A 267 -15.68 5.51 47.86
CA LEU A 267 -14.88 6.74 47.71
C LEU A 267 -15.03 7.60 48.98
N ILE A 268 -13.91 7.95 49.62
CA ILE A 268 -13.87 8.80 50.82
C ILE A 268 -12.91 9.96 50.59
N SER A 269 -13.41 11.20 50.62
CA SER A 269 -12.61 12.43 50.53
C SER A 269 -13.19 13.50 51.44
N ASP A 270 -12.32 14.40 51.91
CA ASP A 270 -12.63 15.67 52.57
C ASP A 270 -13.64 16.56 51.81
N LYS A 271 -13.67 16.45 50.47
CA LYS A 271 -14.59 17.18 49.59
C LYS A 271 -16.00 16.61 49.58
N LEU A 272 -16.22 15.43 50.17
CA LEU A 272 -17.49 14.71 50.14
C LEU A 272 -18.10 14.63 51.55
N PRO A 273 -19.35 15.08 51.77
CA PRO A 273 -19.94 15.15 53.11
C PRO A 273 -20.27 13.77 53.73
N ARG A 274 -20.15 12.70 52.93
CA ARG A 274 -20.25 11.29 53.36
C ARG A 274 -19.58 10.39 52.31
N PRO A 275 -19.13 9.17 52.68
CA PRO A 275 -18.66 8.16 51.74
C PRO A 275 -19.64 7.95 50.59
N ARG A 276 -19.12 7.64 49.40
CA ARG A 276 -19.92 7.40 48.19
C ARG A 276 -19.67 5.98 47.71
N SER A 277 -20.74 5.19 47.57
CA SER A 277 -20.62 3.86 46.97
C SER A 277 -20.18 3.99 45.50
N LEU A 278 -19.20 3.17 45.14
CA LEU A 278 -18.79 2.90 43.76
C LEU A 278 -19.38 1.55 43.27
N GLY A 279 -20.15 0.88 44.13
CA GLY A 279 -20.86 -0.36 43.86
C GLY A 279 -20.21 -1.61 44.47
N VAL A 280 -21.02 -2.66 44.54
CA VAL A 280 -20.61 -4.00 44.98
C VAL A 280 -19.54 -4.59 44.05
N ILE A 281 -18.50 -5.15 44.65
CA ILE A 281 -17.46 -5.96 43.99
C ILE A 281 -18.02 -7.38 43.82
N GLY A 282 -17.95 -7.92 42.61
CA GLY A 282 -18.49 -9.24 42.30
C GLY A 282 -17.75 -10.40 42.97
N ALA A 283 -18.33 -11.61 42.87
CA ALA A 283 -17.64 -12.84 43.27
C ALA A 283 -16.40 -13.11 42.39
N ASN A 284 -16.51 -12.78 41.10
CA ASN A 284 -15.42 -12.83 40.11
C ASN A 284 -14.24 -11.95 40.55
N ASP A 285 -13.02 -12.30 40.12
CA ASP A 285 -11.81 -11.58 40.53
C ASP A 285 -11.63 -10.19 39.91
N PHE A 286 -12.60 -9.72 39.12
CA PHE A 286 -12.57 -8.43 38.43
C PHE A 286 -13.95 -7.75 38.46
N THR A 287 -13.98 -6.44 38.66
CA THR A 287 -15.19 -5.60 38.57
C THR A 287 -14.82 -4.23 38.02
N ALA A 288 -15.42 -3.83 36.90
CA ALA A 288 -15.17 -2.54 36.25
C ALA A 288 -16.47 -1.72 36.15
N ARG A 289 -16.42 -0.41 36.45
CA ARG A 289 -17.59 0.48 36.37
C ARG A 289 -17.17 1.94 36.05
N PRO A 290 -17.96 2.70 35.26
CA PRO A 290 -17.67 4.11 34.92
C PRO A 290 -18.11 5.13 36.00
N VAL A 291 -18.28 4.72 37.26
CA VAL A 291 -18.92 5.57 38.30
C VAL A 291 -18.07 6.79 38.69
N LEU A 292 -16.74 6.74 38.53
CA LEU A 292 -15.85 7.85 38.87
C LEU A 292 -15.77 8.93 37.78
N ALA A 293 -16.33 8.71 36.59
CA ALA A 293 -16.34 9.70 35.52
C ALA A 293 -17.06 11.01 35.89
N SER A 294 -18.06 10.94 36.78
CA SER A 294 -18.86 12.07 37.27
C SER A 294 -18.27 12.84 38.45
N TYR A 295 -17.07 12.47 38.92
CA TYR A 295 -16.34 13.17 39.97
C TYR A 295 -15.13 13.93 39.40
N ASP A 296 -14.77 15.04 40.04
CA ASP A 296 -13.58 15.82 39.68
C ASP A 296 -12.28 15.03 39.93
N ALA A 297 -11.28 15.24 39.07
CA ALA A 297 -10.01 14.52 39.15
C ALA A 297 -9.30 14.70 40.51
N ASP A 298 -9.33 15.91 41.09
CA ASP A 298 -8.74 16.16 42.40
C ASP A 298 -9.39 15.34 43.53
N VAL A 299 -10.71 15.12 43.45
CA VAL A 299 -11.45 14.30 44.42
C VAL A 299 -11.07 12.83 44.25
N VAL A 300 -11.01 12.34 43.01
CA VAL A 300 -10.63 10.96 42.67
C VAL A 300 -9.19 10.65 43.10
N ASN A 301 -8.26 11.58 42.84
CA ASN A 301 -6.83 11.37 43.05
C ASN A 301 -6.41 11.49 44.53
N ASN A 302 -7.06 12.36 45.31
CA ASN A 302 -6.71 12.55 46.73
C ASN A 302 -7.54 11.69 47.71
N ALA A 303 -8.56 10.98 47.22
CA ALA A 303 -9.40 10.12 48.04
C ALA A 303 -8.66 8.95 48.69
N THR A 304 -9.22 8.51 49.81
CA THR A 304 -9.00 7.18 50.36
C THR A 304 -10.09 6.26 49.80
N TYR A 305 -9.68 5.12 49.25
CA TYR A 305 -10.58 4.06 48.80
C TYR A 305 -10.71 3.02 49.90
N ALA A 306 -11.94 2.57 50.15
CA ALA A 306 -12.27 1.65 51.23
C ALA A 306 -13.19 0.53 50.76
N VAL A 307 -13.03 -0.66 51.34
CA VAL A 307 -13.94 -1.81 51.14
C VAL A 307 -14.52 -2.25 52.48
N THR A 308 -15.84 -2.39 52.52
CA THR A 308 -16.61 -2.86 53.68
C THR A 308 -17.20 -4.25 53.41
N VAL A 309 -17.60 -4.95 54.47
CA VAL A 309 -18.37 -6.21 54.38
C VAL A 309 -19.83 -5.88 54.61
N GLU A 310 -20.58 -5.75 53.54
CA GLU A 310 -22.01 -5.48 53.55
C GLU A 310 -22.81 -6.80 53.50
N GLN A 311 -24.12 -6.72 53.68
CA GLN A 311 -25.03 -7.83 53.40
C GLN A 311 -25.11 -8.14 51.89
N ALA A 312 -25.70 -9.29 51.52
CA ALA A 312 -25.91 -9.67 50.13
C ALA A 312 -26.54 -8.54 49.30
N GLY A 313 -25.84 -8.08 48.26
CA GLY A 313 -26.28 -6.98 47.39
C GLY A 313 -25.82 -5.58 47.80
N GLY A 314 -25.09 -5.42 48.91
CA GLY A 314 -24.52 -4.15 49.36
C GLY A 314 -25.39 -3.38 50.37
N SER A 315 -25.04 -2.11 50.60
CA SER A 315 -25.77 -1.21 51.50
C SER A 315 -27.06 -0.69 50.86
N PRO A 316 -28.25 -0.91 51.47
CA PRO A 316 -29.51 -0.35 50.98
C PRO A 316 -29.60 1.18 51.10
N SER A 317 -28.75 1.79 51.94
CA SER A 317 -28.83 3.21 52.29
C SER A 317 -27.85 4.10 51.51
N GLY A 318 -26.96 3.50 50.71
CA GLY A 318 -25.85 4.21 50.07
C GLY A 318 -24.84 4.77 51.08
N GLN A 319 -24.73 4.15 52.26
CA GLN A 319 -23.75 4.48 53.32
C GLN A 319 -23.22 3.17 53.93
N PRO A 320 -21.95 3.07 54.33
CA PRO A 320 -21.40 1.86 54.95
C PRO A 320 -22.26 1.33 56.10
N THR A 321 -22.63 0.04 56.09
CA THR A 321 -23.30 -0.58 57.25
C THR A 321 -22.32 -1.26 58.20
N SER A 322 -21.10 -1.52 57.74
CA SER A 322 -19.96 -1.98 58.56
C SER A 322 -18.74 -1.06 58.43
N ALA A 323 -17.77 -1.24 59.33
CA ALA A 323 -16.51 -0.51 59.26
C ALA A 323 -15.65 -0.95 58.05
N PRO A 324 -14.85 -0.05 57.45
CA PRO A 324 -13.87 -0.44 56.43
C PRO A 324 -12.93 -1.55 56.92
N VAL A 325 -12.92 -2.68 56.22
CA VAL A 325 -12.05 -3.84 56.51
C VAL A 325 -10.73 -3.73 55.73
N PHE A 326 -10.78 -3.10 54.56
CA PHE A 326 -9.62 -2.83 53.71
C PHE A 326 -9.63 -1.38 53.25
N SER A 327 -8.47 -0.74 53.17
CA SER A 327 -8.37 0.60 52.57
C SER A 327 -7.00 0.86 51.94
N GLY A 328 -6.91 1.93 51.15
CA GLY A 328 -5.69 2.37 50.50
C GLY A 328 -5.86 3.75 49.86
N LYS A 329 -4.73 4.38 49.52
CA LYS A 329 -4.70 5.62 48.73
C LYS A 329 -4.25 5.34 47.31
N LEU A 330 -4.65 6.24 46.41
CA LEU A 330 -4.27 6.22 45.01
C LEU A 330 -2.83 6.70 44.82
N ILE A 331 -2.08 6.02 43.97
CA ILE A 331 -0.70 6.33 43.59
C ILE A 331 -0.66 6.50 42.07
N GLU A 332 -0.02 7.58 41.59
CA GLU A 332 0.16 7.78 40.16
C GLU A 332 1.28 6.87 39.63
N THR A 333 0.96 6.09 38.59
CA THR A 333 1.88 5.24 37.85
C THR A 333 2.00 5.78 36.43
N VAL A 334 3.09 6.48 36.14
CA VAL A 334 3.41 6.87 34.76
C VAL A 334 3.73 5.60 33.98
N PRO A 335 3.00 5.26 32.89
CA PRO A 335 3.33 4.10 32.07
C PRO A 335 4.76 4.26 31.50
N PRO A 336 5.59 3.20 31.48
CA PRO A 336 6.94 3.31 30.95
C PRO A 336 6.89 3.75 29.48
N PRO A 337 7.68 4.77 29.08
CA PRO A 337 7.63 5.30 27.72
C PRO A 337 7.99 4.19 26.73
N GLN A 338 7.11 3.97 25.74
CA GLN A 338 7.32 2.94 24.73
C GLN A 338 8.63 3.20 23.96
N PRO A 339 9.48 2.17 23.73
CA PRO A 339 10.72 2.33 22.98
C PRO A 339 10.43 2.89 21.58
N GLN A 340 10.88 4.12 21.32
CA GLN A 340 10.74 4.73 20.00
C GLN A 340 11.57 3.94 18.99
N ALA A 341 10.93 3.45 17.93
CA ALA A 341 11.63 2.72 16.87
C ALA A 341 12.70 3.61 16.22
N PRO A 342 13.93 3.10 15.99
CA PRO A 342 15.03 3.92 15.51
C PRO A 342 14.74 4.49 14.12
N THR A 343 14.75 5.81 14.00
CA THR A 343 14.57 6.51 12.74
C THR A 343 15.74 6.21 11.79
N ARG A 344 15.46 5.41 10.76
CA ARG A 344 16.42 5.12 9.69
C ARG A 344 16.66 6.41 8.88
N LYS A 345 17.90 6.89 8.91
CA LYS A 345 18.39 7.93 7.99
C LYS A 345 18.69 7.34 6.61
#